data_AF-A0A9D7SUJ3-F1
#
_entry.id   AF-A0A9D7SUJ3-F1
#
_cell.length_a   1.000
_cell.length_b   1.000
_cell.length_c   1.000
_cell.angle_alpha   90.00
_cell.angle_beta   90.00
_cell.angle_gamma   90.00
#
_symmetry.space_group_name_H-M   'P 1'
#
loop_
_entity.id
_entity.type
_entity.pdbx_description
1 polymer ?
#
loop_
_entity_poly.entity_id
_entity_poly.type
_entity_poly.pdbx_seq_one_letter_code
_entity_poly.pdbx_strand_id
1 'polypeptide(L)'
;MYNPEQYFFPLCPFRFLTGWLCPGCGSQRAMHQILHGHIAASMRLNLLFIPGILYVGVGYLSPVLFPKSWPEMRGRYYGLKAAYVSLMVIVIFWVGRNLI
;
A
#
# COMPACT_ATOMS: atom_id res chain seq x y z
N MET A 1 -14.70 6.08 14.97
CA MET A 1 -14.57 7.30 14.14
C MET A 1 -13.41 8.11 14.69
N TYR A 2 -12.38 8.35 13.88
CA TYR A 2 -11.20 9.13 14.30
C TYR A 2 -11.57 10.62 14.18
N ASN A 3 -11.73 11.29 15.32
CA ASN A 3 -12.23 12.67 15.39
C ASN A 3 -11.04 13.65 15.32
N PRO A 4 -10.89 14.47 14.26
CA PRO A 4 -9.67 15.24 13.99
C PRO A 4 -9.49 16.50 14.85
N GLU A 5 -10.38 16.79 15.80
CA GLU A 5 -10.26 18.00 16.64
C GLU A 5 -9.28 17.87 17.81
N GLN A 6 -8.84 16.66 18.17
CA GLN A 6 -8.08 16.45 19.42
C GLN A 6 -6.58 16.22 19.27
N TYR A 7 -6.04 16.00 18.06
CA TYR A 7 -4.60 15.85 17.87
C TYR A 7 -4.15 16.52 16.59
N PHE A 8 -3.12 17.38 16.72
CA PHE A 8 -2.38 18.06 15.66
C PHE A 8 -1.71 17.04 14.72
N PHE A 9 -2.50 16.33 13.93
CA PHE A 9 -2.01 15.43 12.90
C PHE A 9 -1.66 16.28 11.68
N PRO A 10 -0.39 16.31 11.24
CA PRO A 10 0.00 17.17 10.13
C PRO A 10 -0.82 16.82 8.90
N LEU A 11 -1.49 17.83 8.34
CA LEU A 11 -2.13 17.74 7.03
C LEU A 11 -1.10 17.18 6.05
N CYS A 12 -1.44 16.07 5.38
CA CYS A 12 -0.61 15.43 4.36
C CYS A 12 -0.08 16.52 3.40
N PRO A 13 1.23 16.87 3.41
CA PRO A 13 1.75 18.04 2.71
C PRO A 13 1.49 17.94 1.20
N PHE A 14 1.45 16.72 0.67
CA PHE A 14 1.02 16.43 -0.70
C PHE A 14 -0.42 16.88 -0.99
N ARG A 15 -1.37 16.61 -0.08
CA ARG A 15 -2.77 17.06 -0.22
C ARG A 15 -2.87 18.57 -0.08
N PHE A 16 -2.08 19.17 0.81
CA PHE A 16 -2.03 20.63 0.95
C PHE A 16 -1.50 21.31 -0.31
N LEU A 17 -0.48 20.75 -0.94
CA LEU A 17 0.15 21.32 -2.14
C LEU A 17 -0.61 21.04 -3.43
N THR A 18 -1.19 19.84 -3.58
CA THR A 18 -1.83 19.43 -4.85
C THR A 18 -3.35 19.44 -4.80
N GLY A 19 -3.96 19.41 -3.61
CA GLY A 19 -5.39 19.16 -3.42
C GLY A 19 -5.78 17.68 -3.50
N TRP A 20 -4.90 16.81 -4.01
CA TRP A 20 -5.18 15.40 -4.25
C TRP A 20 -4.78 14.54 -3.04
N LEU A 21 -5.59 13.52 -2.73
CA LEU A 21 -5.23 12.54 -1.70
C LEU A 21 -4.00 11.74 -2.13
N CYS A 22 -2.88 11.75 -1.40
CA CYS A 22 -1.71 10.92 -1.73
C CYS A 22 -2.05 9.41 -1.63
N PRO A 23 -1.57 8.55 -2.55
CA PRO A 23 -1.75 7.09 -2.45
C PRO A 23 -1.18 6.51 -1.14
N GLY A 24 -0.21 7.20 -0.52
CA GLY A 24 0.40 6.82 0.75
C GLY A 24 -0.39 7.20 2.01
N CYS A 25 -1.14 8.31 1.99
CA CYS A 25 -1.85 8.80 3.20
C CYS A 25 -3.03 7.87 3.61
N GLY A 26 -3.60 7.11 2.67
CA GLY A 26 -4.55 6.02 2.95
C GLY A 26 -3.86 4.75 3.48
N SER A 27 -2.70 4.40 2.92
CA SER A 27 -1.89 3.25 3.32
C SER A 27 -1.33 3.36 4.73
N GLN A 28 -0.92 4.56 5.16
CA GLN A 28 -0.43 4.78 6.52
C GLN A 28 -1.52 4.53 7.59
N ARG A 29 -2.76 4.96 7.32
CA ARG A 29 -3.91 4.69 8.19
C ARG A 29 -4.34 3.22 8.15
N ALA A 30 -4.28 2.59 6.97
CA ALA A 30 -4.55 1.16 6.82
C ALA A 30 -3.51 0.34 7.60
N MET A 31 -2.23 0.72 7.56
CA MET A 31 -1.16 0.08 8.34
C MET A 31 -1.39 0.19 9.85
N HIS A 32 -1.79 1.37 10.33
CA HIS A 32 -2.17 1.56 11.72
C HIS A 32 -3.32 0.61 12.12
N GLN A 33 -4.36 0.48 11.30
CA GLN A 33 -5.47 -0.45 11.59
C GLN A 33 -5.01 -1.92 11.59
N ILE A 34 -4.13 -2.33 10.67
CA ILE A 34 -3.56 -3.69 10.67
C ILE A 34 -2.74 -3.95 11.94
N LEU A 35 -1.91 -3.00 12.36
CA LEU A 35 -1.10 -3.12 13.60
C LEU A 35 -1.96 -3.27 14.86
N HIS A 36 -3.19 -2.72 14.85
CA HIS A 36 -4.15 -2.86 15.94
C HIS A 36 -5.12 -4.05 15.75
N GLY A 37 -4.89 -4.92 14.76
CA GLY A 37 -5.71 -6.11 14.49
C GLY A 37 -7.02 -5.85 13.74
N HIS A 38 -7.27 -4.63 13.27
CA HIS A 38 -8.50 -4.23 12.59
C HIS A 38 -8.38 -4.35 11.06
N ILE A 39 -8.36 -5.60 10.56
CA ILE A 39 -8.21 -5.91 9.13
C ILE A 39 -9.41 -5.41 8.31
N ALA A 40 -10.63 -5.54 8.82
CA ALA A 40 -11.83 -5.04 8.13
C ALA A 40 -11.83 -3.50 7.99
N ALA A 41 -11.30 -2.79 8.99
CA ALA A 41 -11.16 -1.34 8.94
C ALA A 41 -10.06 -0.90 7.96
N SER A 42 -8.97 -1.65 7.83
CA SER A 42 -7.90 -1.33 6.90
C SER A 42 -8.33 -1.45 5.43
N MET A 43 -9.16 -2.45 5.09
CA MET A 43 -9.74 -2.61 3.74
C MET A 43 -10.63 -1.44 3.33
N ARG A 44 -11.42 -0.90 4.28
CA ARG A 44 -12.24 0.29 4.04
C ARG A 44 -11.40 1.54 3.80
N LEU A 45 -10.17 1.59 4.33
CA LEU A 45 -9.27 2.73 4.18
C LEU A 45 -8.46 2.66 2.88
N ASN A 46 -7.97 1.49 2.49
CA ASN A 46 -7.28 1.28 1.22
C ASN A 46 -7.33 -0.20 0.82
N LEU A 47 -8.22 -0.53 -0.13
CA LEU A 47 -8.42 -1.90 -0.61
C LEU A 47 -7.14 -2.50 -1.22
N LEU A 48 -6.29 -1.68 -1.83
CA LEU A 48 -5.04 -2.11 -2.46
C LEU A 48 -3.87 -2.27 -1.48
N PHE A 49 -4.03 -1.83 -0.24
CA PHE A 49 -2.97 -1.91 0.75
C PHE A 49 -2.69 -3.36 1.19
N ILE A 50 -3.73 -4.16 1.40
CA ILE A 50 -3.60 -5.57 1.79
C ILE A 50 -2.90 -6.42 0.71
N PRO A 51 -3.33 -6.44 -0.56
CA PRO A 51 -2.63 -7.21 -1.58
C PRO A 51 -1.20 -6.70 -1.80
N GLY A 52 -0.97 -5.39 -1.71
CA GLY A 52 0.37 -4.81 -1.83
C GLY A 52 1.32 -5.26 -0.71
N ILE A 53 0.88 -5.25 0.56
CA ILE A 53 1.73 -5.67 1.67
C ILE A 53 1.98 -7.18 1.65
N LEU A 54 0.99 -7.99 1.24
CA LEU A 54 1.16 -9.43 1.06
C LEU A 54 2.19 -9.74 -0.04
N TYR A 55 2.12 -9.04 -1.16
CA TYR A 55 3.05 -9.21 -2.26
C TYR A 55 4.52 -8.96 -1.85
N VAL A 56 4.75 -7.87 -1.12
CA VAL A 56 6.07 -7.51 -0.58
C VAL A 56 6.50 -8.49 0.51
N GLY A 57 5.60 -8.85 1.43
CA GLY A 57 5.87 -9.79 2.51
C GLY A 57 6.25 -11.18 2.01
N VAL A 58 5.52 -11.70 1.03
CA VAL A 58 5.84 -12.98 0.37
C VAL A 58 7.20 -12.90 -0.31
N GLY A 59 7.51 -11.78 -0.99
CA GLY A 59 8.81 -11.60 -1.65
C GLY A 59 9.99 -11.50 -0.70
N TYR A 60 9.76 -10.95 0.49
CA TYR A 60 10.76 -10.87 1.55
C TYR A 60 11.01 -12.24 2.20
N LEU A 61 9.95 -13.04 2.39
CA LEU A 61 10.04 -14.36 3.02
C LEU A 61 10.45 -15.49 2.06
N SER A 62 10.14 -15.38 0.77
CA SER A 62 10.46 -16.39 -0.24
C SER A 62 11.94 -16.77 -0.37
N PRO A 63 12.95 -15.88 -0.25
CA PRO A 63 14.35 -16.31 -0.21
C PRO A 63 14.67 -17.21 1.00
N VAL A 64 13.98 -17.02 2.12
CA VAL A 64 14.18 -17.80 3.35
C VAL A 64 13.41 -19.13 3.30
N LEU A 65 12.16 -19.09 2.80
CA LEU A 65 11.29 -20.26 2.72
C LEU A 65 11.60 -21.18 1.53
N PHE A 66 12.02 -20.61 0.39
CA PHE A 66 12.24 -21.32 -0.88
C PHE A 66 13.57 -20.93 -1.53
N PRO A 67 14.72 -21.18 -0.87
CA PRO A 67 16.03 -20.72 -1.34
C PRO A 67 16.43 -21.27 -2.72
N LYS A 68 15.98 -22.48 -3.07
CA LYS A 68 16.29 -23.12 -4.37
C LYS A 68 15.52 -22.51 -5.55
N SER A 69 14.26 -22.13 -5.35
CA SER A 69 13.37 -21.62 -6.41
C SER A 69 13.37 -20.09 -6.49
N TRP A 70 13.92 -19.41 -5.48
CA TRP A 70 13.99 -17.96 -5.40
C TRP A 70 14.65 -17.27 -6.61
N PRO A 71 15.80 -17.73 -7.14
CA PRO A 71 16.47 -17.04 -8.24
C PRO A 71 15.59 -16.93 -9.51
N GLU A 72 14.85 -17.99 -9.83
CA GLU A 72 13.94 -18.03 -10.98
C GLU A 72 12.68 -17.19 -10.76
N MET A 73 12.10 -17.27 -9.56
CA MET A 73 10.90 -16.51 -9.19
C MET A 73 11.18 -15.01 -9.09
N ARG A 74 12.35 -14.62 -8.56
CA ARG A 74 12.76 -13.22 -8.40
C ARG A 74 12.79 -12.48 -9.73
N GLY A 75 13.34 -13.10 -10.79
CA GLY A 75 13.41 -12.48 -12.11
C GLY A 75 12.04 -12.21 -12.73
N ARG A 76 11.06 -13.07 -12.46
CA ARG A 76 9.70 -12.98 -13.04
C ARG A 76 8.77 -12.08 -12.24
N TYR A 77 8.79 -12.18 -10.91
CA TYR A 77 7.84 -11.49 -10.03
C TYR A 77 8.45 -10.28 -9.31
N TYR A 78 9.77 -10.18 -9.15
CA TYR A 78 10.39 -9.07 -8.40
C TYR A 78 11.38 -8.26 -9.26
N GLY A 79 11.29 -8.40 -10.58
CA GLY A 79 12.07 -7.62 -11.55
C GLY A 79 11.48 -6.24 -11.86
N LEU A 80 12.20 -5.45 -12.65
CA LEU A 80 11.78 -4.10 -13.07
C LEU A 80 10.39 -4.08 -13.72
N LYS A 81 10.06 -5.08 -14.55
CA LYS A 81 8.73 -5.20 -15.17
C LYS A 81 7.61 -5.28 -14.13
N ALA A 82 7.80 -6.09 -13.09
CA ALA A 82 6.81 -6.25 -12.02
C ALA A 82 6.68 -4.98 -11.16
N ALA A 83 7.78 -4.24 -10.96
CA ALA A 83 7.75 -2.93 -10.32
C ALA A 83 6.94 -1.91 -11.13
N TYR A 84 7.16 -1.82 -12.45
CA TYR A 84 6.38 -0.94 -13.32
C TYR A 84 4.90 -1.33 -13.39
N VAL A 85 4.58 -2.63 -13.48
CA VAL A 85 3.18 -3.12 -13.45
C VAL A 85 2.51 -2.76 -12.12
N SER A 86 3.18 -3.02 -10.99
CA SER A 86 2.66 -2.66 -9.66
C SER A 86 2.42 -1.14 -9.54
N LEU A 87 3.37 -0.33 -10.02
CA LEU A 87 3.25 1.13 -10.04
C LEU A 87 2.06 1.58 -10.89
N MET A 88 1.90 1.01 -12.09
CA MET A 88 0.78 1.30 -12.98
C MET A 88 -0.56 0.97 -12.32
N VAL A 89 -0.70 -0.19 -11.66
CA VAL A 89 -1.91 -0.57 -10.93
C VAL A 89 -2.20 0.40 -9.78
N ILE A 90 -1.17 0.78 -9.01
CA ILE A 90 -1.30 1.76 -7.92
C ILE A 90 -1.78 3.11 -8.45
N VAL A 91 -1.20 3.59 -9.55
CA VAL A 91 -1.56 4.86 -10.19
C VAL A 91 -2.98 4.82 -10.74
N ILE A 92 -3.36 3.75 -11.45
CA ILE A 92 -4.72 3.60 -12.01
C ILE A 92 -5.77 3.62 -10.89
N PHE A 93 -5.56 2.84 -9.83
CA PHE A 93 -6.46 2.86 -8.69
C PHE A 93 -6.49 4.20 -7.98
N TRP A 94 -5.33 4.84 -7.85
CA TRP A 94 -5.22 6.16 -7.25
C TRP A 94 -6.02 7.21 -8.01
N VAL A 95 -5.89 7.25 -9.33
CA VAL A 95 -6.67 8.13 -10.22
C VAL A 95 -8.15 7.79 -10.12
N GLY A 96 -8.53 6.52 -10.24
CA GLY A 96 -9.93 6.09 -10.13
C GLY A 96 -10.59 6.48 -8.80
N ARG A 97 -9.85 6.43 -7.70
CA ARG A 97 -10.32 6.84 -6.37
C ARG A 97 -10.40 8.36 -6.18
N ASN A 98 -9.64 9.14 -6.95
CA ASN A 98 -9.68 10.61 -6.89
C ASN A 98 -10.76 11.21 -7.81
N LEU A 99 -11.21 10.43 -8.80
CA LEU A 99 -12.25 10.84 -9.76
C LEU A 99 -13.68 10.48 -9.33
N ILE A 100 -13.84 9.61 -8.33
CA ILE A 100 -15.11 9.21 -7.69
C ILE A 100 -15.22 9.90 -6.34
#